data_AF-A0A934SL46-F1
#
_entry.id   AF-A0A934SL46-F1
#
_cell.length_a   1.000
_cell.length_b   1.000
_cell.length_c   1.000
_cell.angle_alpha   90.00
_cell.angle_beta   90.00
_cell.angle_gamma   90.00
#
_symmetry.space_group_name_H-M   'P 1'
#
loop_
_entity.id
_entity.type
_entity.pdbx_description
1 polymer ?
#
loop_
_entity_poly.entity_id
_entity_poly.type
_entity_poly.pdbx_seq_one_letter_code
_entity_poly.pdbx_strand_id
1 'polypeptide(L)'
;MKVFVVWALSRVVTTSLLVLFASWQPRNYWTGPHPGYLGFAQLWDSTWYHYVAVSGYPPTLPVDAAGHVTQNSWAFLPAYSMLVRFLMTVTALPWDLLSVVVSFAFSLAAALVFFRLMRRVLPAGTSLFAVVLFCAAPLSPILQVSYAEPMFLFLLALALLLLVTRRYALMFPIVALAGLTRPGLLALALTLGLHVILRWVRRDRDPFPLPERALAVAITMFTGLMGFAWPLLAWAVTGVPGAYTETELAWRSDYIGYQSLLPLTPWFQAAGFWGAQWHLGWAVYPLLGLIVAGFAALLFVPAVRRLGPDLRLWLASYGLYLFAVFFPQSSTFRLLIPIFPMLGAAAQPRAWWYRISLVVLCVAGQFGWLFICWWFDGYDWTPP
;
A
#
# COMPACT_ATOMS: atom_id res chain seq x y z
N MET A 1 -9.82 13.62 20.01
CA MET A 1 -10.92 12.77 20.51
C MET A 1 -11.73 12.09 19.40
N LYS A 2 -12.43 12.81 18.50
CA LYS A 2 -13.33 12.19 17.50
C LYS A 2 -12.66 11.15 16.57
N VAL A 3 -11.46 11.42 16.05
CA VAL A 3 -10.74 10.48 15.17
C VAL A 3 -10.39 9.18 15.90
N PHE A 4 -9.95 9.28 17.16
CA PHE A 4 -9.64 8.10 17.97
C PHE A 4 -10.89 7.23 18.20
N VAL A 5 -12.04 7.83 18.49
CA VAL A 5 -13.30 7.10 18.66
C VAL A 5 -13.70 6.38 17.37
N VAL A 6 -13.63 7.07 16.22
CA VAL A 6 -13.89 6.45 14.90
C VAL A 6 -12.96 5.27 14.65
N TRP A 7 -11.67 5.47 14.88
CA TRP A 7 -10.67 4.42 14.72
C TRP A 7 -10.98 3.23 15.64
N ALA A 8 -11.16 3.45 16.94
CA ALA A 8 -11.42 2.39 17.92
C ALA A 8 -12.68 1.59 17.59
N LEU A 9 -13.80 2.26 17.27
CA LEU A 9 -15.04 1.58 16.87
C LEU A 9 -14.85 0.77 15.58
N SER A 10 -14.12 1.29 14.59
CA SER A 10 -13.81 0.53 13.37
C SER A 10 -12.98 -0.73 13.67
N ARG A 11 -12.03 -0.64 14.63
CA ARG A 11 -11.21 -1.79 15.03
C ARG A 11 -12.07 -2.86 15.67
N VAL A 12 -13.09 -2.51 16.47
CA VAL A 12 -14.02 -3.50 17.02
C VAL A 12 -14.75 -4.26 15.91
N VAL A 13 -15.27 -3.56 14.90
CA VAL A 13 -15.97 -4.18 13.76
C VAL A 13 -15.02 -5.09 12.97
N THR A 14 -13.86 -4.57 12.56
CA THR A 14 -12.88 -5.32 11.77
C THR A 14 -12.31 -6.51 12.55
N THR A 15 -12.06 -6.36 13.86
CA THR A 15 -11.61 -7.47 14.72
C THR A 15 -12.68 -8.54 14.84
N SER A 16 -13.96 -8.16 14.95
CA SER A 16 -15.07 -9.12 15.00
C SER A 16 -15.13 -9.96 13.72
N LEU A 17 -14.93 -9.33 12.55
CA LEU A 17 -14.84 -10.04 11.28
C LEU A 17 -13.62 -10.97 11.21
N LEU A 18 -12.45 -10.49 11.62
CA LEU A 18 -11.24 -11.33 11.64
C LEU A 18 -11.38 -12.53 12.59
N VAL A 19 -11.98 -12.35 13.77
CA VAL A 19 -12.25 -13.45 14.70
C VAL A 19 -13.28 -14.42 14.13
N LEU A 20 -14.31 -13.92 13.43
CA LEU A 20 -15.28 -14.78 12.74
C LEU A 20 -14.58 -15.67 11.69
N PHE A 21 -13.78 -15.09 10.81
CA PHE A 21 -13.04 -15.85 9.80
C PHE A 21 -11.99 -16.78 10.42
N ALA A 22 -11.32 -16.35 11.48
CA ALA A 22 -10.41 -17.19 12.25
C ALA A 22 -11.16 -18.42 12.81
N SER A 23 -12.39 -18.25 13.30
CA SER A 23 -13.23 -19.36 13.75
C SER A 23 -13.70 -20.30 12.64
N TRP A 24 -13.55 -19.93 11.37
CA TRP A 24 -13.86 -20.77 10.21
C TRP A 24 -12.61 -21.32 9.52
N GLN A 25 -11.42 -20.86 9.91
CA GLN A 25 -10.17 -21.19 9.24
C GLN A 25 -9.79 -22.66 9.47
N PRO A 26 -9.76 -23.50 8.42
CA PRO A 26 -9.22 -24.85 8.53
C PRO A 26 -7.72 -24.81 8.78
N ARG A 27 -7.15 -25.95 9.17
CA ARG A 27 -5.70 -26.12 9.29
C ARG A 27 -5.03 -25.76 7.97
N ASN A 28 -3.94 -25.00 8.05
CA ASN A 28 -3.15 -24.59 6.89
C ASN A 28 -1.65 -24.63 7.21
N TYR A 29 -0.81 -24.09 6.32
CA TYR A 29 0.65 -24.09 6.47
C TYR A 29 1.15 -23.27 7.67
N TRP A 30 0.39 -22.27 8.13
CA TRP A 30 0.79 -21.33 9.17
C TRP A 30 0.20 -21.66 10.54
N THR A 31 -1.00 -22.22 10.57
CA THR A 31 -1.80 -22.33 11.80
C THR A 31 -2.57 -23.66 11.87
N GLY A 32 -2.85 -24.09 13.10
CA GLY A 32 -3.85 -25.14 13.37
C GLY A 32 -5.27 -24.70 13.01
N PRO A 33 -6.27 -25.59 13.09
CA PRO A 33 -7.67 -25.22 12.81
C PRO A 33 -8.19 -24.23 13.86
N HIS A 34 -9.07 -23.33 13.44
CA HIS A 34 -9.72 -22.34 14.30
C HIS A 34 -8.74 -21.51 15.16
N PRO A 35 -7.69 -20.90 14.57
CA PRO A 35 -6.73 -20.11 15.32
C PRO A 35 -7.40 -18.93 16.03
N GLY A 36 -6.78 -18.45 17.11
CA GLY A 36 -7.14 -17.16 17.68
C GLY A 36 -6.76 -15.99 16.75
N TYR A 37 -7.20 -14.79 17.10
CA TYR A 37 -6.94 -13.57 16.33
C TYR A 37 -5.45 -13.37 15.99
N LEU A 38 -4.53 -13.53 16.96
CA LEU A 38 -3.10 -13.33 16.73
C LEU A 38 -2.56 -14.30 15.68
N GLY A 39 -2.95 -15.58 15.74
CA GLY A 39 -2.55 -16.58 14.75
C GLY A 39 -3.11 -16.27 13.36
N PHE A 40 -4.38 -15.88 13.27
CA PHE A 40 -5.01 -15.48 12.02
C PHE A 40 -4.41 -14.20 11.41
N ALA A 41 -3.88 -13.31 12.25
CA ALA A 41 -3.16 -12.11 11.83
C ALA A 41 -1.74 -12.41 11.28
N GLN A 42 -1.23 -13.64 11.46
CA GLN A 42 0.09 -14.06 10.97
C GLN A 42 0.06 -14.76 9.60
N LEU A 43 -1.10 -14.94 8.98
CA LEU A 43 -1.19 -15.60 7.68
C LEU A 43 -0.43 -14.81 6.59
N TRP A 44 -0.13 -15.49 5.48
CA TRP A 44 0.43 -14.87 4.27
C TRP A 44 1.79 -14.19 4.51
N ASP A 45 1.99 -12.99 3.96
CA ASP A 45 3.24 -12.24 3.99
C ASP A 45 3.72 -11.80 5.37
N SER A 46 2.87 -11.88 6.40
CA SER A 46 3.35 -11.73 7.79
C SER A 46 4.53 -12.65 8.07
N THR A 47 4.52 -13.86 7.49
CA THR A 47 5.61 -14.82 7.63
C THR A 47 6.93 -14.29 7.07
N TRP A 48 6.90 -13.59 5.93
CA TRP A 48 8.09 -12.97 5.36
C TRP A 48 8.61 -11.83 6.22
N TYR A 49 7.72 -10.98 6.74
CA TYR A 49 8.12 -9.94 7.68
C TYR A 49 8.74 -10.52 8.95
N HIS A 50 8.22 -11.65 9.43
CA HIS A 50 8.78 -12.36 10.57
C HIS A 50 10.16 -12.93 10.24
N TYR A 51 10.33 -13.59 9.09
CA TYR A 51 11.64 -14.10 8.63
C TYR A 51 12.69 -12.99 8.54
N VAL A 52 12.34 -11.84 7.97
CA VAL A 52 13.24 -10.67 7.95
C VAL A 52 13.64 -10.26 9.36
N ALA A 53 12.70 -10.26 10.32
CA ALA A 53 12.97 -9.85 11.69
C ALA A 53 13.90 -10.81 12.45
N VAL A 54 13.76 -12.12 12.26
CA VAL A 54 14.52 -13.13 13.02
C VAL A 54 15.78 -13.62 12.30
N SER A 55 15.74 -13.70 10.97
CA SER A 55 16.81 -14.30 10.15
C SER A 55 17.51 -13.29 9.23
N GLY A 56 16.94 -12.10 9.03
CA GLY A 56 17.47 -11.11 8.09
C GLY A 56 17.26 -11.52 6.63
N TYR A 57 18.21 -11.14 5.77
CA TYR A 57 18.14 -11.38 4.32
C TYR A 57 19.17 -12.42 3.90
N PRO A 58 18.84 -13.30 2.94
CA PRO A 58 19.79 -14.30 2.46
C PRO A 58 20.96 -13.60 1.74
N PRO A 59 22.22 -13.92 2.11
CA PRO A 59 23.40 -13.30 1.49
C PRO A 59 23.64 -13.81 0.06
N THR A 60 23.16 -15.02 -0.24
CA THR A 60 23.17 -15.62 -1.58
C THR A 60 21.74 -15.69 -2.10
N LEU A 61 21.50 -15.27 -3.34
CA LEU A 61 20.17 -15.24 -3.93
C LEU A 61 19.62 -16.67 -4.09
N PRO A 62 18.47 -17.02 -3.49
CA PRO A 62 17.91 -18.37 -3.60
C PRO A 62 17.43 -18.69 -5.02
N VAL A 63 17.90 -19.81 -5.58
CA VAL A 63 17.52 -20.29 -6.92
C VAL A 63 17.02 -21.74 -6.88
N ASP A 64 16.17 -22.11 -7.83
CA ASP A 64 15.70 -23.47 -8.04
C ASP A 64 16.73 -24.34 -8.80
N ALA A 65 16.39 -25.61 -9.05
CA ALA A 65 17.26 -26.54 -9.79
C ALA A 65 17.50 -26.12 -11.26
N ALA A 66 16.64 -25.27 -11.84
CA ALA A 66 16.78 -24.72 -13.18
C ALA A 66 17.56 -23.39 -13.19
N GLY A 67 17.95 -22.87 -12.03
CA GLY A 67 18.68 -21.61 -11.88
C GLY A 67 17.78 -20.38 -11.82
N HIS A 68 16.45 -20.52 -11.71
CA HIS A 68 15.55 -19.39 -11.56
C HIS A 68 15.49 -18.93 -10.11
N VAL A 69 15.43 -17.62 -9.92
CA VAL A 69 15.23 -17.02 -8.59
C VAL A 69 13.87 -17.44 -8.03
N THR A 70 13.87 -17.87 -6.77
CA THR A 70 12.66 -18.28 -6.04
C THR A 70 12.16 -17.17 -5.13
N GLN A 71 10.90 -17.26 -4.71
CA GLN A 71 10.30 -16.34 -3.73
C GLN A 71 11.15 -16.29 -2.46
N ASN A 72 11.53 -15.09 -2.03
CA ASN A 72 12.41 -14.92 -0.89
C ASN A 72 12.24 -13.56 -0.21
N SER A 73 12.91 -13.37 0.92
CA SER A 73 12.75 -12.20 1.79
C SER A 73 13.15 -10.87 1.16
N TRP A 74 13.95 -10.84 0.07
CA TRP A 74 14.34 -9.57 -0.58
C TRP A 74 13.16 -8.78 -1.18
N ALA A 75 11.99 -9.40 -1.40
CA ALA A 75 10.75 -8.70 -1.75
C ALA A 75 10.20 -7.83 -0.60
N PHE A 76 10.59 -8.08 0.65
CA PHE A 76 10.03 -7.45 1.83
C PHE A 76 11.02 -6.46 2.46
N LEU A 77 10.67 -5.18 2.42
CA LEU A 77 11.55 -4.12 2.89
C LEU A 77 11.62 -4.06 4.44
N PRO A 78 12.75 -3.62 5.01
CA PRO A 78 13.12 -3.97 6.38
C PRO A 78 12.45 -3.16 7.49
N ALA A 79 11.96 -1.95 7.23
CA ALA A 79 11.70 -0.97 8.29
C ALA A 79 10.68 -1.47 9.33
N TYR A 80 9.60 -2.11 8.88
CA TYR A 80 8.59 -2.69 9.77
C TYR A 80 9.17 -3.84 10.61
N SER A 81 9.77 -4.83 9.95
CA SER A 81 10.38 -5.99 10.60
C SER A 81 11.47 -5.62 11.59
N MET A 82 12.33 -4.66 11.25
CA MET A 82 13.41 -4.20 12.13
C MET A 82 12.88 -3.43 13.34
N LEU A 83 11.81 -2.66 13.19
CA LEU A 83 11.14 -2.01 14.32
C LEU A 83 10.54 -3.06 15.26
N VAL A 84 9.82 -4.05 14.73
CA VAL A 84 9.26 -5.13 15.55
C VAL A 84 10.38 -5.93 16.23
N ARG A 85 11.46 -6.26 15.52
CA ARG A 85 12.66 -6.92 16.09
C ARG A 85 13.26 -6.11 17.25
N PHE A 86 13.40 -4.81 17.09
CA PHE A 86 13.89 -3.94 18.15
C PHE A 86 12.99 -4.02 19.38
N LEU A 87 11.66 -3.95 19.20
CA LEU A 87 10.69 -4.07 20.28
C LEU A 87 10.73 -5.45 20.95
N MET A 88 10.87 -6.53 20.17
CA MET A 88 11.04 -7.89 20.70
C MET A 88 12.29 -7.97 21.57
N THR A 89 13.40 -7.39 21.12
CA THR A 89 14.67 -7.38 21.87
C THR A 89 14.55 -6.66 23.21
N VAL A 90 13.90 -5.49 23.25
CA VAL A 90 13.82 -4.66 24.46
C VAL A 90 12.69 -5.08 25.42
N THR A 91 11.66 -5.76 24.95
CA THR A 91 10.51 -6.19 25.79
C THR A 91 10.46 -7.68 26.07
N ALA A 92 11.24 -8.50 25.34
CA ALA A 92 11.16 -9.96 25.33
C ALA A 92 9.76 -10.53 24.98
N LEU A 93 8.88 -9.71 24.40
CA LEU A 93 7.56 -10.15 23.93
C LEU A 93 7.65 -10.80 22.54
N PRO A 94 6.73 -11.73 22.22
CA PRO A 94 6.77 -12.48 20.97
C PRO A 94 6.34 -11.65 19.75
N TRP A 95 6.74 -12.14 18.57
CA TRP A 95 6.46 -11.50 17.27
C TRP A 95 4.97 -11.27 17.04
N ASP A 96 4.15 -12.29 17.26
CA ASP A 96 2.72 -12.30 16.95
C ASP A 96 1.95 -11.18 17.66
N LEU A 97 2.32 -10.90 18.92
CA LEU A 97 1.78 -9.77 19.67
C LEU A 97 2.33 -8.42 19.19
N LEU A 98 3.65 -8.27 19.11
CA LEU A 98 4.28 -6.98 18.85
C LEU A 98 4.05 -6.47 17.42
N SER A 99 4.06 -7.36 16.43
CA SER A 99 3.76 -7.03 15.03
C SER A 99 2.36 -6.41 14.89
N VAL A 100 1.35 -7.04 15.53
CA VAL A 100 -0.03 -6.54 15.57
C VAL A 100 -0.13 -5.22 16.34
N VAL A 101 0.54 -5.08 17.49
CA VAL A 101 0.56 -3.82 18.26
C VAL A 101 1.15 -2.67 17.44
N VAL A 102 2.25 -2.92 16.72
CA VAL A 102 2.88 -1.93 15.83
C VAL A 102 1.91 -1.53 14.71
N SER A 103 1.24 -2.49 14.08
CA SER A 103 0.23 -2.24 13.05
C SER A 103 -0.94 -1.40 13.58
N PHE A 104 -1.46 -1.70 14.78
CA PHE A 104 -2.49 -0.89 15.44
C PHE A 104 -2.00 0.54 15.71
N ALA A 105 -0.80 0.70 16.26
CA ALA A 105 -0.24 2.01 16.56
C ALA A 105 -0.10 2.87 15.30
N PHE A 106 0.45 2.30 14.22
CA PHE A 106 0.58 3.02 12.96
C PHE A 106 -0.74 3.23 12.24
N SER A 107 -1.73 2.34 12.35
CA SER A 107 -3.04 2.61 11.76
C SER A 107 -3.76 3.77 12.44
N LEU A 108 -3.64 3.90 13.77
CA LEU A 108 -4.13 5.07 14.50
C LEU A 108 -3.40 6.34 14.05
N ALA A 109 -2.07 6.28 13.97
CA ALA A 109 -1.26 7.39 13.50
C ALA A 109 -1.62 7.80 12.07
N ALA A 110 -1.81 6.83 11.17
CA ALA A 110 -2.27 7.06 9.79
C ALA A 110 -3.65 7.73 9.76
N ALA A 111 -4.62 7.27 10.55
CA ALA A 111 -5.94 7.90 10.64
C ALA A 111 -5.87 9.35 11.14
N LEU A 112 -5.02 9.63 12.14
CA LEU A 112 -4.81 10.98 12.68
C LEU A 112 -4.16 11.92 11.65
N VAL A 113 -3.13 11.44 10.94
CA VAL A 113 -2.45 12.22 9.92
C VAL A 113 -3.33 12.39 8.68
N PHE A 114 -4.08 11.37 8.29
CA PHE A 114 -5.03 11.45 7.19
C PHE A 114 -6.12 12.48 7.46
N PHE A 115 -6.65 12.52 8.70
CA PHE A 115 -7.56 13.59 9.10
C PHE A 115 -6.92 14.98 8.90
N ARG A 116 -5.69 15.18 9.38
CA ARG A 116 -4.97 16.45 9.23
C ARG A 116 -4.71 16.81 7.77
N LEU A 117 -4.38 15.83 6.93
CA LEU A 117 -4.21 16.01 5.49
C LEU A 117 -5.53 16.45 4.85
N MET A 118 -6.61 15.73 5.10
CA MET A 118 -7.93 16.08 4.56
C MET A 118 -8.42 17.45 5.07
N ARG A 119 -8.05 17.87 6.28
CA ARG A 119 -8.39 19.21 6.80
C ARG A 119 -7.72 20.35 6.03
N ARG A 120 -6.67 20.08 5.24
CA ARG A 120 -6.04 21.08 4.37
C ARG A 120 -6.84 21.38 3.12
N VAL A 121 -7.71 20.45 2.70
CA VAL A 121 -8.40 20.52 1.40
C VAL A 121 -9.91 20.36 1.50
N LEU A 122 -10.44 19.91 2.66
CA LEU A 122 -11.86 19.66 2.89
C LEU A 122 -12.37 20.23 4.23
N PRO A 123 -13.68 20.52 4.34
CA PRO A 123 -14.31 20.90 5.61
C PRO A 123 -14.25 19.81 6.67
N ALA A 124 -14.27 20.19 7.96
CA ALA A 124 -13.98 19.29 9.08
C ALA A 124 -14.86 18.03 9.12
N GLY A 125 -16.17 18.18 8.91
CA GLY A 125 -17.09 17.04 8.87
C GLY A 125 -16.87 16.11 7.69
N THR A 126 -16.44 16.63 6.55
CA THR A 126 -16.05 15.83 5.38
C THR A 126 -14.73 15.12 5.63
N SER A 127 -13.73 15.79 6.21
CA SER A 127 -12.46 15.18 6.60
C SER A 127 -12.66 14.05 7.61
N LEU A 128 -13.54 14.24 8.60
CA LEU A 128 -13.84 13.18 9.57
C LEU A 128 -14.53 11.99 8.90
N PHE A 129 -15.46 12.24 7.98
CA PHE A 129 -16.13 11.15 7.25
C PHE A 129 -15.16 10.42 6.29
N ALA A 130 -14.19 11.11 5.69
CA ALA A 130 -13.12 10.45 4.94
C ALA A 130 -12.33 9.47 5.82
N VAL A 131 -12.06 9.83 7.08
CA VAL A 131 -11.42 8.93 8.06
C VAL A 131 -12.31 7.75 8.41
N VAL A 132 -13.64 7.95 8.53
CA VAL A 132 -14.59 6.83 8.69
C VAL A 132 -14.44 5.86 7.52
N LEU A 133 -14.44 6.35 6.27
CA LEU A 133 -14.24 5.51 5.09
C LEU A 133 -12.88 4.82 5.08
N PHE A 134 -11.79 5.51 5.46
CA PHE A 134 -10.46 4.89 5.56
C PHE A 134 -10.43 3.75 6.58
N CYS A 135 -11.06 3.96 7.74
CA CYS A 135 -11.11 2.99 8.81
C CYS A 135 -12.10 1.85 8.55
N ALA A 136 -13.11 2.06 7.70
CA ALA A 136 -14.13 1.06 7.37
C ALA A 136 -13.91 0.40 6.01
N ALA A 137 -12.96 0.89 5.20
CA ALA A 137 -12.70 0.45 3.83
C ALA A 137 -12.62 -1.08 3.73
N PRO A 138 -12.91 -1.68 2.55
CA PRO A 138 -12.85 -3.13 2.36
C PRO A 138 -11.52 -3.75 2.84
N LEU A 139 -10.41 -3.01 2.73
CA LEU A 139 -9.07 -3.44 3.12
C LEU A 139 -8.69 -3.05 4.57
N SER A 140 -9.64 -2.58 5.37
CA SER A 140 -9.44 -2.24 6.78
C SER A 140 -8.80 -3.36 7.63
N PRO A 141 -9.01 -4.67 7.37
CA PRO A 141 -8.30 -5.73 8.08
C PRO A 141 -6.77 -5.55 8.08
N ILE A 142 -6.20 -5.05 6.98
CA ILE A 142 -4.75 -4.81 6.83
C ILE A 142 -4.21 -3.80 7.85
N LEU A 143 -5.07 -2.92 8.38
CA LEU A 143 -4.70 -1.93 9.39
C LEU A 143 -4.42 -2.54 10.78
N GLN A 144 -4.62 -3.85 10.97
CA GLN A 144 -4.49 -4.54 12.25
C GLN A 144 -3.98 -5.99 12.14
N VAL A 145 -3.28 -6.32 11.06
CA VAL A 145 -2.55 -7.60 10.93
C VAL A 145 -1.05 -7.30 10.80
N SER A 146 -0.20 -8.33 10.84
CA SER A 146 1.27 -8.22 10.95
C SER A 146 1.97 -7.79 9.65
N TYR A 147 1.61 -6.60 9.18
CA TYR A 147 1.93 -6.10 7.85
C TYR A 147 2.55 -4.70 7.90
N ALA A 148 3.40 -4.37 6.92
CA ALA A 148 4.08 -3.07 6.86
C ALA A 148 3.16 -1.94 6.38
N GLU A 149 1.99 -2.26 5.81
CA GLU A 149 1.02 -1.33 5.25
C GLU A 149 0.63 -0.18 6.19
N PRO A 150 0.28 -0.41 7.47
CA PRO A 150 -0.14 0.68 8.35
C PRO A 150 0.99 1.69 8.57
N MET A 151 2.23 1.19 8.73
CA MET A 151 3.44 2.02 8.84
C MET A 151 3.66 2.83 7.55
N PHE A 152 3.56 2.17 6.39
CA PHE A 152 3.71 2.86 5.11
C PHE A 152 2.62 3.92 4.90
N LEU A 153 1.36 3.64 5.23
CA LEU A 153 0.25 4.58 5.09
C LEU A 153 0.41 5.79 6.01
N PHE A 154 0.91 5.60 7.24
CA PHE A 154 1.26 6.71 8.12
C PHE A 154 2.35 7.59 7.50
N LEU A 155 3.45 7.00 7.03
CA LEU A 155 4.57 7.73 6.45
C LEU A 155 4.18 8.44 5.16
N LEU A 156 3.39 7.78 4.30
CA LEU A 156 2.86 8.35 3.07
C LEU A 156 1.88 9.49 3.36
N ALA A 157 0.92 9.31 4.27
CA ALA A 157 -0.01 10.38 4.66
C ALA A 157 0.74 11.59 5.24
N LEU A 158 1.82 11.34 6.00
CA LEU A 158 2.68 12.38 6.54
C LEU A 158 3.47 13.08 5.44
N ALA A 159 4.06 12.34 4.49
CA ALA A 159 4.77 12.91 3.34
C ALA A 159 3.83 13.77 2.49
N LEU A 160 2.61 13.31 2.21
CA LEU A 160 1.60 14.08 1.48
C LEU A 160 1.13 15.32 2.27
N LEU A 161 1.01 15.24 3.60
CA LEU A 161 0.71 16.39 4.44
C LEU A 161 1.84 17.42 4.40
N LEU A 162 3.09 16.98 4.48
CA LEU A 162 4.27 17.85 4.37
C LEU A 162 4.38 18.47 2.97
N LEU A 163 4.05 17.71 1.92
CA LEU A 163 4.00 18.22 0.54
C LEU A 163 2.96 19.33 0.38
N VAL A 164 1.70 19.07 0.77
CA VAL A 164 0.61 20.04 0.68
C VAL A 164 0.89 21.28 1.55
N THR A 165 1.62 21.12 2.64
CA THR A 165 2.04 22.24 3.52
C THR A 165 3.42 22.81 3.18
N ARG A 166 4.05 22.35 2.09
CA ARG A 166 5.34 22.81 1.55
C ARG A 166 6.50 22.75 2.54
N ARG A 167 6.46 21.79 3.46
CA ARG A 167 7.51 21.56 4.48
C ARG A 167 8.54 20.55 3.97
N TYR A 168 9.18 20.86 2.84
CA TYR A 168 10.07 19.95 2.11
C TYR A 168 11.24 19.41 2.95
N ALA A 169 11.84 20.24 3.80
CA ALA A 169 12.96 19.82 4.66
C ALA A 169 12.59 18.67 5.60
N LEU A 170 11.36 18.66 6.12
CA LEU A 170 10.89 17.60 7.01
C LEU A 170 10.58 16.29 6.26
N MET A 171 10.49 16.33 4.92
CA MET A 171 10.18 15.14 4.14
C MET A 171 11.36 14.17 4.04
N PHE A 172 12.62 14.63 4.14
CA PHE A 172 13.80 13.77 4.00
C PHE A 172 13.78 12.53 4.91
N PRO A 173 13.67 12.65 6.25
CA PRO A 173 13.63 11.47 7.11
C PRO A 173 12.39 10.60 6.88
N ILE A 174 11.26 11.21 6.51
CA ILE A 174 10.00 10.49 6.28
C ILE A 174 10.07 9.65 5.01
N VAL A 175 10.60 10.21 3.93
CA VAL A 175 10.80 9.52 2.66
C VAL A 175 11.85 8.43 2.80
N ALA A 176 12.96 8.69 3.51
CA ALA A 176 13.97 7.67 3.76
C ALA A 176 13.36 6.43 4.42
N LEU A 177 12.56 6.63 5.47
CA LEU A 177 11.90 5.53 6.17
C LEU A 177 10.81 4.86 5.33
N ALA A 178 10.00 5.64 4.60
CA ALA A 178 8.97 5.10 3.71
C ALA A 178 9.59 4.21 2.62
N GLY A 179 10.74 4.61 2.09
CA GLY A 179 11.53 3.89 1.09
C GLY A 179 12.11 2.57 1.55
N LEU A 180 12.11 2.34 2.86
CA LEU A 180 12.51 1.09 3.49
C LEU A 180 11.31 0.32 4.06
N THR A 181 10.08 0.75 3.80
CA THR A 181 8.87 0.09 4.31
C THR A 181 8.15 -0.72 3.22
N ARG A 182 7.95 -0.14 2.02
CA ARG A 182 7.32 -0.81 0.87
C ARG A 182 7.83 -0.25 -0.46
N PRO A 183 7.72 -1.02 -1.56
CA PRO A 183 7.94 -0.50 -2.91
C PRO A 183 6.89 0.58 -3.25
N GLY A 184 7.26 1.58 -4.05
CA GLY A 184 6.34 2.63 -4.50
C GLY A 184 6.85 4.07 -4.39
N LEU A 185 8.05 4.29 -3.86
CA LEU A 185 8.63 5.64 -3.75
C LEU A 185 8.87 6.33 -5.09
N LEU A 186 9.06 5.57 -6.17
CA LEU A 186 9.19 6.14 -7.51
C LEU A 186 7.93 6.91 -7.92
N ALA A 187 6.75 6.49 -7.46
CA ALA A 187 5.51 7.26 -7.64
C ALA A 187 5.55 8.60 -6.90
N LEU A 188 6.12 8.62 -5.69
CA LEU A 188 6.26 9.85 -4.91
C LEU A 188 7.32 10.77 -5.52
N ALA A 189 8.41 10.22 -6.06
CA ALA A 189 9.41 10.97 -6.80
C ALA A 189 8.80 11.65 -8.04
N LEU A 190 8.00 10.91 -8.82
CA LEU A 190 7.25 11.46 -9.94
C LEU A 190 6.27 12.55 -9.49
N THR A 191 5.55 12.32 -8.39
CA THR A 191 4.64 13.32 -7.80
C THR A 191 5.36 14.62 -7.46
N LEU A 192 6.53 14.51 -6.81
CA LEU A 192 7.36 15.65 -6.42
C LEU A 192 7.93 16.38 -7.63
N GLY A 193 8.41 15.64 -8.64
CA GLY A 193 8.87 16.23 -9.90
C GLY A 193 7.76 17.02 -10.61
N LEU A 194 6.57 16.45 -10.74
CA LEU A 194 5.41 17.13 -11.31
C LEU A 194 4.95 18.32 -10.46
N HIS A 195 5.06 18.21 -9.13
CA HIS A 195 4.78 19.32 -8.22
C HIS A 195 5.75 20.49 -8.42
N VAL A 196 7.05 20.21 -8.55
CA VAL A 196 8.09 21.23 -8.85
C VAL A 196 7.80 21.90 -10.19
N ILE A 197 7.50 21.12 -11.23
CA ILE A 197 7.13 21.65 -12.55
C ILE A 197 5.89 22.54 -12.45
N LEU A 198 4.85 22.09 -11.73
CA LEU A 198 3.62 22.85 -11.55
C LEU A 198 3.86 24.18 -10.82
N ARG A 199 4.64 24.17 -9.74
CA ARG A 199 5.04 25.38 -9.00
C ARG A 199 5.87 26.32 -9.87
N TRP A 200 6.77 25.78 -10.69
CA TRP A 200 7.58 26.55 -11.62
C TRP A 200 6.73 27.27 -12.67
N VAL A 201 5.79 26.57 -13.29
CA VAL A 201 4.87 27.14 -14.30
C VAL A 201 3.92 28.18 -13.69
N ARG A 202 3.59 28.03 -12.40
CA ARG A 202 2.65 28.94 -11.70
C ARG A 202 3.34 30.01 -10.85
N ARG A 203 4.66 30.15 -10.94
CA ARG A 203 5.46 31.05 -10.08
C ARG A 203 5.00 32.50 -10.09
N ASP A 204 4.38 32.95 -11.18
CA ASP A 204 3.86 34.32 -11.33
C ASP A 204 2.61 34.56 -10.46
N ARG A 205 1.88 33.49 -10.10
CA ARG A 205 0.67 33.54 -9.26
C ARG A 205 0.89 32.97 -7.86
N ASP A 206 1.91 32.15 -7.70
CA ASP A 206 2.25 31.43 -6.47
C ASP A 206 3.77 31.44 -6.29
N PRO A 207 4.32 32.43 -5.55
CA PRO A 207 5.76 32.64 -5.45
C PRO A 207 6.52 31.35 -5.11
N PHE A 208 7.64 31.16 -5.80
CA PHE A 208 8.51 29.99 -5.60
C PHE A 208 9.96 30.44 -5.38
N PRO A 209 10.28 30.93 -4.16
CA PRO A 209 11.58 31.49 -3.84
C PRO A 209 12.70 30.45 -3.95
N LEU A 210 13.92 30.90 -4.22
CA LEU A 210 15.08 30.05 -4.48
C LEU A 210 15.34 28.97 -3.40
N PRO A 211 15.29 29.27 -2.08
CA PRO A 211 15.53 28.24 -1.06
C PRO A 211 14.47 27.14 -1.06
N GLU A 212 13.21 27.52 -1.25
CA GLU A 212 12.09 26.58 -1.35
C GLU A 212 12.23 25.71 -2.60
N ARG A 213 12.62 26.32 -3.72
CA ARG A 213 12.90 25.61 -4.99
C ARG A 213 14.03 24.61 -4.86
N ALA A 214 15.15 25.01 -4.25
CA ALA A 214 16.29 24.13 -4.03
C ALA A 214 15.90 22.93 -3.17
N LEU A 215 15.16 23.15 -2.07
CA LEU A 215 14.67 22.07 -1.21
C LEU A 215 13.69 21.13 -1.94
N ALA A 216 12.76 21.68 -2.73
CA ALA A 216 11.79 20.88 -3.48
C ALA A 216 12.46 20.00 -4.56
N VAL A 217 13.47 20.53 -5.26
CA VAL A 217 14.28 19.74 -6.21
C VAL A 217 15.12 18.70 -5.46
N ALA A 218 15.77 19.07 -4.36
CA ALA A 218 16.60 18.17 -3.58
C ALA A 218 15.80 16.99 -3.02
N ILE A 219 14.60 17.23 -2.45
CA ILE A 219 13.74 16.14 -1.97
C ILE A 219 13.24 15.27 -3.12
N THR A 220 12.99 15.83 -4.31
CA THR A 220 12.61 15.06 -5.51
C THR A 220 13.71 14.06 -5.87
N MET A 221 14.95 14.55 -5.99
CA MET A 221 16.12 13.71 -6.31
C MET A 221 16.37 12.66 -5.22
N PHE A 222 16.29 13.07 -3.96
CA PHE A 222 16.45 12.16 -2.81
C PHE A 222 15.37 11.07 -2.80
N THR A 223 14.12 11.41 -3.11
CA THR A 223 13.02 10.43 -3.19
C THR A 223 13.25 9.44 -4.33
N GLY A 224 13.76 9.92 -5.48
CA GLY A 224 14.17 9.05 -6.58
C GLY A 224 15.27 8.07 -6.17
N LEU A 225 16.33 8.58 -5.52
CA LEU A 225 17.42 7.75 -4.99
C LEU A 225 16.90 6.70 -3.99
N MET A 226 16.05 7.11 -3.04
CA MET A 226 15.45 6.20 -2.08
C MET A 226 14.54 5.15 -2.72
N GLY A 227 13.92 5.45 -3.87
CA GLY A 227 13.17 4.48 -4.65
C GLY A 227 14.04 3.34 -5.23
N PHE A 228 15.35 3.57 -5.38
CA PHE A 228 16.32 2.56 -5.84
C PHE A 228 17.23 2.03 -4.73
N ALA A 229 17.20 2.62 -3.53
CA ALA A 229 18.10 2.26 -2.44
C ALA A 229 18.01 0.76 -2.07
N TRP A 230 16.78 0.22 -2.00
CA TRP A 230 16.58 -1.19 -1.68
C TRP A 230 17.05 -2.16 -2.79
N PRO A 231 16.66 -1.97 -4.07
CA PRO A 231 17.25 -2.73 -5.18
C PRO A 231 18.78 -2.69 -5.23
N LEU A 232 19.39 -1.52 -5.01
CA LEU A 232 20.83 -1.35 -5.00
C LEU A 232 21.50 -2.09 -3.84
N LEU A 233 20.86 -2.12 -2.68
CA LEU A 233 21.36 -2.88 -1.53
C LEU A 233 21.26 -4.39 -1.77
N ALA A 234 20.16 -4.86 -2.35
CA ALA A 234 20.01 -6.26 -2.74
C ALA A 234 21.11 -6.68 -3.70
N TRP A 235 21.42 -5.86 -4.70
CA TRP A 235 22.55 -6.09 -5.59
C TRP A 235 23.87 -6.10 -4.83
N ALA A 236 24.16 -5.10 -4.00
CA ALA A 236 25.42 -5.01 -3.28
C ALA A 236 25.69 -6.21 -2.36
N VAL A 237 24.64 -6.76 -1.74
CA VAL A 237 24.77 -7.92 -0.83
C VAL A 237 24.87 -9.24 -1.59
N THR A 238 24.02 -9.44 -2.59
CA THR A 238 23.92 -10.73 -3.30
C THR A 238 24.92 -10.87 -4.45
N GLY A 239 25.51 -9.75 -4.91
CA GLY A 239 26.34 -9.70 -6.11
C GLY A 239 25.54 -9.75 -7.42
N VAL A 240 24.21 -9.90 -7.38
CA VAL A 240 23.35 -10.05 -8.56
C VAL A 240 22.62 -8.74 -8.86
N PRO A 241 22.89 -8.05 -10.00
CA PRO A 241 22.26 -6.76 -10.32
C PRO A 241 20.74 -6.77 -10.32
N GLY A 242 20.14 -7.89 -10.73
CA GLY A 242 18.69 -8.08 -10.82
C GLY A 242 18.03 -8.59 -9.54
N ALA A 243 18.77 -8.81 -8.44
CA ALA A 243 18.30 -9.62 -7.30
C ALA A 243 16.91 -9.25 -6.79
N TYR A 244 16.66 -7.96 -6.55
CA TYR A 244 15.36 -7.48 -6.08
C TYR A 244 14.27 -7.68 -7.13
N THR A 245 14.52 -7.25 -8.37
CA THR A 245 13.53 -7.35 -9.45
C THR A 245 13.19 -8.81 -9.75
N GLU A 246 14.18 -9.69 -9.83
CA GLU A 246 13.96 -11.13 -10.07
C GLU A 246 13.21 -11.79 -8.92
N THR A 247 13.49 -11.39 -7.67
CA THR A 247 12.72 -11.84 -6.50
C THR A 247 11.26 -11.40 -6.57
N GLU A 248 10.98 -10.14 -6.94
CA GLU A 248 9.62 -9.64 -7.15
C GLU A 248 8.90 -10.38 -8.28
N LEU A 249 9.63 -10.74 -9.35
CA LEU A 249 9.08 -11.45 -10.50
C LEU A 249 8.77 -12.93 -10.20
N ALA A 250 9.41 -13.54 -9.21
CA ALA A 250 9.13 -14.91 -8.77
C ALA A 250 7.72 -15.08 -8.18
N TRP A 251 7.05 -14.01 -7.78
CA TRP A 251 5.65 -14.06 -7.32
C TRP A 251 4.64 -14.23 -8.44
N ARG A 252 5.03 -13.86 -9.68
CA ARG A 252 4.14 -13.95 -10.84
C ARG A 252 4.50 -15.08 -11.80
N SER A 253 5.59 -15.80 -11.55
CA SER A 253 6.04 -16.90 -12.41
C SER A 253 5.02 -18.04 -12.47
N ASP A 254 4.22 -18.23 -11.42
CA ASP A 254 3.17 -19.26 -11.39
C ASP A 254 2.04 -18.98 -12.38
N TYR A 255 1.84 -17.71 -12.77
CA TYR A 255 0.80 -17.32 -13.73
C TYR A 255 1.29 -17.36 -15.18
N ILE A 256 2.51 -16.86 -15.43
CA ILE A 256 2.99 -16.58 -16.80
C ILE A 256 4.40 -17.13 -17.09
N GLY A 257 4.98 -17.91 -16.19
CA GLY A 257 6.36 -18.38 -16.25
C GLY A 257 7.39 -17.29 -15.94
N TYR A 258 8.67 -17.68 -15.93
CA TYR A 258 9.78 -16.76 -15.70
C TYR A 258 10.00 -15.86 -16.92
N GLN A 259 9.81 -14.56 -16.73
CA GLN A 259 9.97 -13.53 -17.78
C GLN A 259 10.59 -12.27 -17.19
N SER A 260 11.37 -11.53 -17.99
CA SER A 260 11.91 -10.24 -17.59
C SER A 260 10.81 -9.17 -17.43
N LEU A 261 11.08 -8.17 -16.58
CA LEU A 261 10.18 -7.03 -16.45
C LEU A 261 10.32 -6.10 -17.66
N LEU A 262 9.27 -6.02 -18.47
CA LEU A 262 9.09 -4.95 -19.44
C LEU A 262 8.05 -3.98 -18.87
N PRO A 263 8.40 -2.72 -18.54
CA PRO A 263 7.42 -1.77 -18.01
C PRO A 263 6.21 -1.61 -18.95
N LEU A 264 5.04 -1.37 -18.36
CA LEU A 264 3.73 -1.18 -19.00
C LEU A 264 3.13 -2.44 -19.65
N THR A 265 3.82 -3.58 -19.65
CA THR A 265 3.26 -4.87 -20.10
C THR A 265 2.53 -5.68 -19.02
N PRO A 266 2.82 -5.59 -17.70
CA PRO A 266 2.27 -6.52 -16.70
C PRO A 266 0.74 -6.57 -16.65
N TRP A 267 0.05 -5.45 -16.84
CA TRP A 267 -1.41 -5.41 -16.88
C TRP A 267 -2.00 -6.13 -18.10
N PHE A 268 -1.31 -6.08 -19.24
CA PHE A 268 -1.72 -6.82 -20.44
C PHE A 268 -1.43 -8.32 -20.31
N GLN A 269 -0.29 -8.68 -19.69
CA GLN A 269 0.04 -10.07 -19.37
C GLN A 269 -1.02 -10.67 -18.43
N ALA A 270 -1.37 -9.96 -17.35
CA ALA A 270 -2.41 -10.38 -16.44
C ALA A 270 -3.78 -10.44 -17.13
N ALA A 271 -4.13 -9.45 -17.97
CA ALA A 271 -5.37 -9.48 -18.74
C ALA A 271 -5.45 -10.73 -19.63
N GLY A 272 -4.35 -11.11 -20.31
CA GLY A 272 -4.28 -12.35 -21.08
C GLY A 272 -4.52 -13.59 -20.22
N PHE A 273 -3.84 -13.70 -19.08
CA PHE A 273 -4.00 -14.81 -18.14
C PHE A 273 -5.44 -14.91 -17.61
N TRP A 274 -5.96 -13.84 -17.01
CA TRP A 274 -7.30 -13.83 -16.42
C TRP A 274 -8.41 -13.92 -17.47
N GLY A 275 -8.19 -13.38 -18.67
CA GLY A 275 -9.10 -13.52 -19.79
C GLY A 275 -9.28 -14.97 -20.24
N ALA A 276 -8.22 -15.79 -20.14
CA ALA A 276 -8.29 -17.23 -20.35
C ALA A 276 -9.03 -17.94 -19.20
N GLN A 277 -8.67 -17.64 -17.95
CA GLN A 277 -9.28 -18.25 -16.75
C GLN A 277 -10.79 -17.95 -16.62
N TRP A 278 -11.21 -16.74 -16.97
CA TRP A 278 -12.62 -16.30 -16.89
C TRP A 278 -13.40 -16.50 -18.19
N HIS A 279 -12.81 -17.17 -19.19
CA HIS A 279 -13.43 -17.40 -20.50
C HIS A 279 -13.92 -16.11 -21.21
N LEU A 280 -13.22 -14.99 -21.00
CA LEU A 280 -13.53 -13.70 -21.64
C LEU A 280 -12.84 -13.52 -23.00
N GLY A 281 -11.79 -14.31 -23.27
CA GLY A 281 -11.02 -14.21 -24.51
C GLY A 281 -10.49 -12.79 -24.74
N TRP A 282 -10.62 -12.28 -25.96
CA TRP A 282 -10.13 -10.94 -26.34
C TRP A 282 -10.90 -9.77 -25.70
N ALA A 283 -12.08 -10.01 -25.12
CA ALA A 283 -12.87 -8.95 -24.47
C ALA A 283 -12.21 -8.38 -23.20
N VAL A 284 -11.19 -9.05 -22.66
CA VAL A 284 -10.45 -8.59 -21.49
C VAL A 284 -9.63 -7.31 -21.76
N TYR A 285 -9.11 -7.13 -22.97
CA TYR A 285 -8.30 -5.96 -23.34
C TYR A 285 -9.12 -4.66 -23.43
N PRO A 286 -10.30 -4.61 -24.08
CA PRO A 286 -11.15 -3.43 -24.02
C PRO A 286 -11.68 -3.16 -22.61
N LEU A 287 -11.93 -4.19 -21.80
CA LEU A 287 -12.27 -4.02 -20.38
C LEU A 287 -11.12 -3.35 -19.61
N LEU A 288 -9.88 -3.81 -19.80
CA LEU A 288 -8.69 -3.17 -19.24
C LEU A 288 -8.60 -1.70 -19.69
N GLY A 289 -8.81 -1.43 -20.98
CA GLY A 289 -8.85 -0.07 -21.53
C GLY A 289 -9.90 0.80 -20.83
N LEU A 290 -11.10 0.26 -20.58
CA LEU A 290 -12.16 0.96 -19.86
C LEU A 290 -11.79 1.24 -18.41
N ILE A 291 -11.14 0.31 -17.71
CA ILE A 291 -10.66 0.51 -16.34
C ILE A 291 -9.62 1.64 -16.28
N VAL A 292 -8.63 1.63 -17.17
CA VAL A 292 -7.58 2.65 -17.24
C VAL A 292 -8.19 4.02 -17.61
N ALA A 293 -9.06 4.06 -18.61
CA ALA A 293 -9.75 5.29 -19.01
C ALA A 293 -10.68 5.81 -17.91
N GLY A 294 -11.38 4.93 -17.21
CA GLY A 294 -12.23 5.26 -16.06
C GLY A 294 -11.43 5.87 -14.92
N PHE A 295 -10.29 5.26 -14.56
CA PHE A 295 -9.38 5.83 -13.55
C PHE A 295 -8.87 7.21 -13.98
N ALA A 296 -8.44 7.37 -15.23
CA ALA A 296 -8.01 8.66 -15.76
C ALA A 296 -9.13 9.70 -15.69
N ALA A 297 -10.36 9.36 -16.08
CA ALA A 297 -11.52 10.24 -16.01
C ALA A 297 -11.86 10.65 -14.56
N LEU A 298 -11.76 9.71 -13.60
CA LEU A 298 -11.99 9.99 -12.18
C LEU A 298 -11.08 11.10 -11.65
N LEU A 299 -9.84 11.19 -12.12
CA LEU A 299 -8.90 12.26 -11.73
C LEU A 299 -9.40 13.67 -12.09
N PHE A 300 -10.37 13.80 -13.00
CA PHE A 300 -10.93 15.07 -13.45
C PHE A 300 -12.35 15.34 -12.92
N VAL A 301 -12.96 14.40 -12.19
CA VAL A 301 -14.26 14.62 -11.55
C VAL A 301 -14.15 15.77 -10.54
N PRO A 302 -15.17 16.66 -10.42
CA PRO A 302 -15.11 17.82 -9.53
C PRO A 302 -14.74 17.50 -8.08
N ALA A 303 -15.22 16.37 -7.54
CA ALA A 303 -14.88 15.92 -6.21
C ALA A 303 -13.38 15.66 -6.04
N VAL A 304 -12.73 15.01 -7.02
CA VAL A 304 -11.28 14.75 -7.01
C VAL A 304 -10.50 16.04 -7.27
N ARG A 305 -10.98 16.93 -8.15
CA ARG A 305 -10.39 18.26 -8.37
C ARG A 305 -10.30 19.10 -7.09
N ARG A 306 -11.30 19.00 -6.20
CA ARG A 306 -11.32 19.70 -4.89
C ARG A 306 -10.29 19.19 -3.89
N LEU A 307 -9.69 18.01 -4.09
CA LEU A 307 -8.57 17.54 -3.26
C LEU A 307 -7.29 18.35 -3.50
N GLY A 308 -7.28 19.22 -4.51
CA GLY A 308 -6.12 20.04 -4.86
C GLY A 308 -5.16 19.33 -5.83
N PRO A 309 -4.21 20.09 -6.40
CA PRO A 309 -3.30 19.57 -7.41
C PRO A 309 -2.37 18.49 -6.87
N ASP A 310 -1.78 18.68 -5.68
CA ASP A 310 -0.74 17.77 -5.17
C ASP A 310 -1.24 16.36 -4.92
N LEU A 311 -2.43 16.23 -4.32
CA LEU A 311 -3.05 14.92 -4.11
C LEU A 311 -3.49 14.27 -5.41
N ARG A 312 -3.88 15.05 -6.42
CA ARG A 312 -4.20 14.51 -7.75
C ARG A 312 -2.95 14.05 -8.49
N LEU A 313 -1.84 14.77 -8.36
CA LEU A 313 -0.54 14.34 -8.88
C LEU A 313 -0.13 13.02 -8.23
N TRP A 314 -0.27 12.88 -6.91
CA TRP A 314 -0.04 11.60 -6.22
C TRP A 314 -0.89 10.47 -6.80
N LEU A 315 -2.20 10.68 -6.93
CA LEU A 315 -3.11 9.67 -7.47
C LEU A 315 -2.74 9.27 -8.91
N ALA A 316 -2.40 10.24 -9.76
CA ALA A 316 -1.97 9.99 -11.12
C ALA A 316 -0.64 9.24 -11.18
N SER A 317 0.36 9.70 -10.42
CA SER A 317 1.70 9.11 -10.39
C SER A 317 1.70 7.69 -9.80
N TYR A 318 0.92 7.45 -8.75
CA TYR A 318 0.79 6.12 -8.16
C TYR A 318 0.02 5.15 -9.06
N GLY A 319 -1.07 5.62 -9.69
CA GLY A 319 -1.78 4.83 -10.69
C GLY A 319 -0.88 4.47 -11.89
N LEU A 320 -0.10 5.41 -12.40
CA LEU A 320 0.87 5.15 -13.46
C LEU A 320 1.98 4.17 -13.01
N TYR A 321 2.49 4.32 -11.79
CA TYR A 321 3.49 3.40 -11.24
C TYR A 321 2.95 1.97 -11.19
N LEU A 322 1.75 1.76 -10.62
CA LEU A 322 1.12 0.44 -10.61
C LEU A 322 0.88 -0.09 -12.02
N PHE A 323 0.41 0.75 -12.94
CA PHE A 323 0.22 0.37 -14.34
C PHE A 323 1.53 -0.04 -15.03
N ALA A 324 2.64 0.59 -14.67
CA ALA A 324 3.94 0.35 -15.26
C ALA A 324 4.62 -0.93 -14.78
N VAL A 325 4.54 -1.28 -13.48
CA VAL A 325 5.39 -2.35 -12.93
C VAL A 325 4.64 -3.50 -12.29
N PHE A 326 3.39 -3.29 -11.87
CA PHE A 326 2.68 -4.30 -11.09
C PHE A 326 1.85 -5.23 -11.97
N PHE A 327 1.91 -6.53 -11.69
CA PHE A 327 1.09 -7.56 -12.33
C PHE A 327 -0.20 -7.78 -11.51
N PRO A 328 -1.39 -7.45 -12.07
CA PRO A 328 -2.66 -7.65 -11.36
C PRO A 328 -2.91 -9.09 -10.95
N GLN A 329 -2.99 -9.30 -9.64
CA GLN A 329 -3.34 -10.55 -8.98
C GLN A 329 -4.17 -10.27 -7.71
N SER A 330 -4.38 -11.25 -6.86
CA SER A 330 -5.10 -11.12 -5.58
C SER A 330 -4.56 -10.01 -4.67
N SER A 331 -3.24 -9.76 -4.63
CA SER A 331 -2.65 -8.64 -3.88
C SER A 331 -2.92 -7.25 -4.49
N THR A 332 -3.56 -7.14 -5.67
CA THR A 332 -3.95 -5.85 -6.29
C THR A 332 -4.71 -4.96 -5.32
N PHE A 333 -5.66 -5.52 -4.57
CA PHE A 333 -6.48 -4.74 -3.64
C PHE A 333 -5.64 -4.05 -2.55
N ARG A 334 -4.62 -4.75 -2.03
CA ARG A 334 -3.68 -4.20 -1.04
C ARG A 334 -2.78 -3.12 -1.64
N LEU A 335 -2.35 -3.30 -2.88
CA LEU A 335 -1.56 -2.30 -3.60
C LEU A 335 -2.37 -1.08 -4.02
N LEU A 336 -3.70 -1.15 -4.05
CA LEU A 336 -4.53 0.03 -4.25
C LEU A 336 -4.70 0.86 -2.96
N ILE A 337 -4.38 0.36 -1.76
CA ILE A 337 -4.62 1.14 -0.52
C ILE A 337 -3.95 2.54 -0.54
N PRO A 338 -2.75 2.76 -1.12
CA PRO A 338 -2.14 4.09 -1.20
C PRO A 338 -2.90 5.13 -2.05
N ILE A 339 -3.96 4.73 -2.78
CA ILE A 339 -4.92 5.68 -3.38
C ILE A 339 -5.95 6.22 -2.37
N PHE A 340 -5.76 6.02 -1.06
CA PHE A 340 -6.63 6.50 0.02
C PHE A 340 -7.04 7.98 -0.05
N PRO A 341 -6.30 8.94 -0.67
CA PRO A 341 -6.82 10.30 -0.83
C PRO A 341 -8.14 10.37 -1.60
N MET A 342 -8.45 9.39 -2.47
CA MET A 342 -9.76 9.27 -3.15
C MET A 342 -10.93 9.16 -2.16
N LEU A 343 -10.71 8.63 -0.96
CA LEU A 343 -11.74 8.57 0.08
C LEU A 343 -12.18 9.98 0.52
N GLY A 344 -11.31 10.98 0.39
CA GLY A 344 -11.66 12.39 0.59
C GLY A 344 -12.66 12.89 -0.47
N ALA A 345 -12.56 12.42 -1.72
CA ALA A 345 -13.52 12.75 -2.76
C ALA A 345 -14.86 12.04 -2.53
N ALA A 346 -14.82 10.75 -2.19
CA ALA A 346 -16.01 9.97 -1.83
C ALA A 346 -16.72 10.52 -0.58
N ALA A 347 -16.00 11.19 0.34
CA ALA A 347 -16.60 11.74 1.55
C ALA A 347 -17.42 13.04 1.34
N GLN A 348 -17.32 13.67 0.16
CA GLN A 348 -17.89 15.01 -0.07
C GLN A 348 -19.41 15.06 -0.06
N PRO A 349 -20.16 14.11 -0.66
CA PRO A 349 -21.61 14.12 -0.56
C PRO A 349 -22.06 14.01 0.90
N ARG A 350 -23.03 14.84 1.28
CA ARG A 350 -23.51 14.97 2.67
C ARG A 350 -24.80 14.23 2.96
N ALA A 351 -25.46 13.69 1.92
CA ALA A 351 -26.68 12.92 2.08
C ALA A 351 -26.44 11.75 3.04
N TRP A 352 -27.29 11.64 4.07
CA TRP A 352 -27.12 10.64 5.13
C TRP A 352 -27.20 9.22 4.57
N TRP A 353 -28.14 8.95 3.66
CA TRP A 353 -28.32 7.65 3.03
C TRP A 353 -27.06 7.24 2.27
N TYR A 354 -26.46 8.15 1.50
CA TYR A 354 -25.23 7.89 0.75
C TYR A 354 -24.07 7.52 1.69
N ARG A 355 -23.93 8.26 2.78
CA ARG A 355 -22.86 8.03 3.76
C ARG A 355 -23.03 6.71 4.48
N ILE A 356 -24.24 6.38 4.90
CA ILE A 356 -24.55 5.09 5.53
C ILE A 356 -24.32 3.96 4.54
N SER A 357 -24.84 4.06 3.32
CA SER A 357 -24.64 3.05 2.27
C SER A 357 -23.17 2.81 1.98
N LEU A 358 -22.35 3.86 1.88
CA LEU A 358 -20.90 3.69 1.70
C LEU A 358 -20.26 2.92 2.85
N VAL A 359 -20.59 3.25 4.10
CA VAL A 359 -20.02 2.55 5.26
C VAL A 359 -20.45 1.09 5.29
N VAL A 360 -21.74 0.81 5.03
CA VAL A 360 -22.26 -0.56 4.94
C VAL A 360 -21.56 -1.33 3.82
N LEU A 361 -21.42 -0.75 2.63
CA LEU A 361 -20.71 -1.38 1.51
C LEU A 361 -19.23 -1.59 1.82
N CYS A 362 -18.58 -0.67 2.53
CA CYS A 362 -17.19 -0.85 2.93
C CYS A 362 -17.04 -2.00 3.93
N VAL A 363 -17.93 -2.13 4.92
CA VAL A 363 -17.93 -3.25 5.88
C VAL A 363 -18.26 -4.58 5.19
N ALA A 364 -19.26 -4.61 4.31
CA ALA A 364 -19.56 -5.79 3.48
C ALA A 364 -18.36 -6.15 2.58
N GLY A 365 -17.66 -5.15 2.05
CA GLY A 365 -16.43 -5.33 1.31
C GLY A 365 -15.29 -5.91 2.15
N GLN A 366 -15.23 -5.66 3.46
CA GLN A 366 -14.27 -6.33 4.34
C GLN A 366 -14.57 -7.83 4.43
N PHE A 367 -15.84 -8.19 4.61
CA PHE A 367 -16.26 -9.59 4.61
C PHE A 367 -15.91 -10.25 3.27
N GLY A 368 -16.26 -9.62 2.15
CA GLY A 368 -15.95 -10.14 0.81
C GLY A 368 -14.45 -10.28 0.56
N TRP A 369 -13.64 -9.28 0.92
CA TRP A 369 -12.20 -9.37 0.76
C TRP A 369 -11.59 -10.45 1.66
N LEU A 370 -12.05 -10.59 2.90
CA LEU A 370 -11.61 -11.67 3.79
C LEU A 370 -11.96 -13.04 3.22
N PHE A 371 -13.16 -13.19 2.67
CA PHE A 371 -13.62 -14.45 2.09
C PHE A 371 -12.84 -14.87 0.84
N ILE A 372 -12.57 -13.93 -0.08
CA ILE A 372 -12.00 -14.27 -1.39
C ILE A 372 -10.46 -14.15 -1.40
N CYS A 373 -9.87 -13.32 -0.54
CA CYS A 373 -8.43 -12.99 -0.61
C CYS A 373 -7.62 -13.23 0.67
N TRP A 374 -8.21 -13.67 1.78
CA TRP A 374 -7.46 -13.80 3.04
C TRP A 374 -7.71 -15.11 3.78
N TRP A 375 -8.96 -15.57 3.81
CA TRP A 375 -9.30 -16.88 4.33
C TRP A 375 -8.69 -17.94 3.42
N PHE A 376 -7.91 -18.84 4.02
CA PHE A 376 -7.23 -19.90 3.28
C PHE A 376 -8.13 -21.13 3.24
N ASP A 377 -8.59 -21.53 2.07
CA ASP A 377 -9.44 -22.71 1.86
C ASP A 377 -8.78 -23.81 0.99
N GLY A 378 -7.55 -23.56 0.52
CA GLY A 378 -6.75 -24.50 -0.27
C GLY A 378 -7.00 -24.49 -1.78
N TYR A 379 -8.03 -23.79 -2.28
CA TYR A 379 -8.24 -23.54 -3.71
C TYR A 379 -8.16 -22.05 -3.97
N ASP A 380 -6.96 -21.55 -4.32
CA ASP A 380 -6.71 -20.17 -3.90
C ASP A 380 -6.46 -19.11 -4.98
N TRP A 381 -7.31 -18.09 -4.90
CA TRP A 381 -7.11 -16.74 -5.45
C TRP A 381 -6.60 -15.80 -4.33
N THR A 382 -5.72 -16.30 -3.47
CA THR A 382 -5.13 -15.52 -2.39
C THR A 382 -3.81 -14.89 -2.79
N PRO A 383 -3.41 -13.81 -2.09
CA PRO A 383 -2.20 -13.05 -2.38
C PRO A 383 -0.94 -13.91 -2.25
N PRO A 384 -0.12 -13.98 -3.31
CA PRO A 384 1.31 -13.84 -3.11
C PRO A 384 1.66 -12.42 -2.65
#